data_AF-A0A8J5ILC0-F1
#
_entry.id   AF-A0A8J5ILC0-F1
#
_cell.length_a   1.000
_cell.length_b   1.000
_cell.length_c   1.000
_cell.angle_alpha   90.00
_cell.angle_beta   90.00
_cell.angle_gamma   90.00
#
_symmetry.space_group_name_H-M   'P 1'
#
loop_
_entity.id
_entity.type
_entity.pdbx_description
1 polymer ?
#
loop_
_entity_poly.entity_id
_entity_poly.type
_entity_poly.pdbx_seq_one_letter_code
_entity_poly.pdbx_strand_id
1 'polypeptide(L)'
;MGKPKKRKGARSSNAGKAQAYAQTCMDSMQSDKDKKQQNRRRMRVVQLQRSVDRKLQELRAFPKNDLPPKAPARKGPKPPSEWKLKGAARPAALLAKIAAGELDECGNEFPKPVETFDLYEKMLKEGKMAEHKDTKEYISLLKQLAGACCEAEMPDRGIKNYELCMSLDKTDSFHSREGLACALVDEGRGAEARALIEEHKDENSAVLAYCQVIIEYVSWEVLEEEGSSEEVVQKAFHKAFALNPFMAVVIAYHETFFQVMEYVDEIKDPMRGSIEEAFVYVSQNISVWMDTVGAYQWIEKELNELSEPAATKEDVSDEMYLGMYETAIEMHKEMLAEAEGSDVEAGDGDEFGDFEPDDIDGGDD
;
A
#
# COMPACT_ATOMS: atom_id res chain seq x y z
N MET A 1 -8.20 61.58 54.08
CA MET A 1 -8.81 60.28 53.75
C MET A 1 -8.60 59.96 52.28
N GLY A 2 -7.60 59.16 51.93
CA GLY A 2 -7.31 58.73 50.55
C GLY A 2 -7.73 57.28 50.33
N LYS A 3 -8.55 57.01 49.29
CA LYS A 3 -9.00 55.66 48.93
C LYS A 3 -7.84 54.83 48.36
N PRO A 4 -7.69 53.52 48.70
CA PRO A 4 -6.71 52.66 48.07
C PRO A 4 -7.18 52.25 46.66
N LYS A 5 -6.26 52.34 45.69
CA LYS A 5 -6.47 51.87 44.29
C LYS A 5 -6.57 50.35 44.26
N LYS A 6 -7.70 49.82 43.79
CA LYS A 6 -7.84 48.41 43.39
C LYS A 6 -6.88 48.11 42.23
N ARG A 7 -5.92 47.21 42.44
CA ARG A 7 -5.16 46.55 41.36
C ARG A 7 -6.16 45.79 40.49
N LYS A 8 -6.26 46.15 39.21
CA LYS A 8 -6.98 45.38 38.20
C LYS A 8 -6.26 44.05 38.02
N GLY A 9 -6.94 42.94 38.33
CA GLY A 9 -6.47 41.61 37.99
C GLY A 9 -6.25 41.49 36.49
N ALA A 10 -5.15 40.87 36.09
CA ALA A 10 -4.86 40.55 34.71
C ALA A 10 -6.01 39.70 34.14
N ARG A 11 -6.51 40.09 32.96
CA ARG A 11 -7.46 39.31 32.16
C ARG A 11 -6.74 38.06 31.63
N SER A 12 -6.65 37.03 32.47
CA SER A 12 -6.37 35.67 32.03
C SER A 12 -7.66 35.03 31.50
N SER A 13 -7.58 34.32 30.36
CA SER A 13 -8.42 33.17 29.91
C SER A 13 -9.11 33.20 28.54
N ASN A 14 -8.94 34.22 27.67
CA ASN A 14 -9.51 34.15 26.31
C ASN A 14 -8.57 33.53 25.25
N ALA A 15 -7.25 33.64 25.40
CA ALA A 15 -6.29 33.06 24.47
C ALA A 15 -6.31 31.51 24.49
N GLY A 16 -6.33 30.91 25.69
CA GLY A 16 -6.39 29.45 25.85
C GLY A 16 -7.70 28.82 25.35
N LYS A 17 -8.83 29.53 25.45
CA LYS A 17 -10.12 29.06 24.91
C LYS A 17 -10.17 29.11 23.38
N ALA A 18 -9.58 30.15 22.77
CA ALA A 18 -9.48 30.26 21.32
C ALA A 18 -8.51 29.20 20.75
N GLN A 19 -7.39 28.96 21.44
CA GLN A 19 -6.44 27.92 21.07
C GLN A 19 -7.03 26.51 21.22
N ALA A 20 -7.77 26.23 22.30
CA ALA A 20 -8.48 24.96 22.47
C ALA A 20 -9.56 24.74 21.40
N TYR A 21 -10.31 25.78 21.04
CA TYR A 21 -11.30 25.72 19.95
C TYR A 21 -10.64 25.49 18.59
N ALA A 22 -9.53 26.18 18.30
CA ALA A 22 -8.77 25.97 17.07
C ALA A 22 -8.22 24.54 16.98
N GLN A 23 -7.68 24.01 18.08
CA GLN A 23 -7.23 22.61 18.16
C GLN A 23 -8.38 21.64 17.89
N THR A 24 -9.54 21.84 18.54
CA THR A 24 -10.72 20.99 18.33
C THR A 24 -11.20 21.01 16.87
N CYS A 25 -11.16 22.18 16.21
CA CYS A 25 -11.47 22.30 14.80
C CYS A 25 -10.46 21.54 13.91
N MET A 26 -9.17 21.63 14.22
CA MET A 26 -8.12 20.90 13.49
C MET A 26 -8.27 19.39 13.68
N ASP A 27 -8.48 18.92 14.91
CA ASP A 27 -8.69 17.50 15.23
C ASP A 27 -9.94 16.95 14.53
N SER A 28 -11.03 17.75 14.49
CA SER A 28 -12.25 17.39 13.75
C SER A 28 -12.01 17.31 12.24
N MET A 29 -11.25 18.25 11.67
CA MET A 29 -10.89 18.22 10.25
C MET A 29 -10.01 17.02 9.91
N GLN A 30 -9.07 16.67 10.79
CA GLN A 30 -8.22 15.49 10.61
C GLN A 30 -9.05 14.20 10.70
N SER A 31 -9.89 14.06 11.72
CA SER A 31 -10.82 12.93 11.85
C SER A 31 -11.72 12.76 10.62
N ASP A 32 -12.20 13.87 10.04
CA ASP A 32 -13.01 13.83 8.82
C ASP A 32 -12.20 13.43 7.58
N LYS A 33 -10.92 13.81 7.49
CA LYS A 33 -10.01 13.34 6.43
C LYS A 33 -9.75 11.85 6.56
N ASP A 34 -9.43 11.37 7.76
CA ASP A 34 -9.12 9.96 8.02
C ASP A 34 -10.34 9.08 7.72
N LYS A 35 -11.54 9.49 8.17
CA LYS A 35 -12.81 8.82 7.82
C LYS A 35 -13.06 8.79 6.31
N LYS A 36 -12.77 9.88 5.60
CA LYS A 36 -12.90 9.92 4.13
C LYS A 36 -11.92 8.95 3.47
N GLN A 37 -10.68 8.86 3.96
CA GLN A 37 -9.68 7.94 3.45
C GLN A 37 -10.09 6.48 3.70
N GLN A 38 -10.48 6.15 4.93
CA GLN A 38 -10.97 4.81 5.29
C GLN A 38 -12.20 4.41 4.45
N ASN A 39 -13.16 5.33 4.24
CA ASN A 39 -14.30 5.09 3.36
C ASN A 39 -13.90 4.85 1.90
N ARG A 40 -12.89 5.57 1.39
CA ARG A 40 -12.36 5.32 0.03
C ARG A 40 -11.76 3.91 -0.09
N ARG A 41 -10.97 3.48 0.90
CA ARG A 41 -10.39 2.12 0.94
C ARG A 41 -11.50 1.05 0.95
N ARG A 42 -12.51 1.21 1.80
CA ARG A 42 -13.69 0.31 1.84
C ARG A 42 -14.47 0.29 0.52
N MET A 43 -14.64 1.44 -0.13
CA MET A 43 -15.30 1.51 -1.44
C MET A 43 -14.49 0.81 -2.54
N ARG A 44 -13.15 0.88 -2.50
CA ARG A 44 -12.25 0.14 -3.40
C ARG A 44 -12.47 -1.36 -3.27
N VAL A 45 -12.55 -1.89 -2.04
CA VAL A 45 -12.87 -3.31 -1.77
C VAL A 45 -14.21 -3.71 -2.40
N VAL A 46 -15.26 -2.89 -2.24
CA VAL A 46 -16.59 -3.18 -2.82
C VAL A 46 -16.54 -3.17 -4.36
N GLN A 47 -15.81 -2.24 -4.97
CA GLN A 47 -15.64 -2.18 -6.42
C GLN A 47 -14.89 -3.40 -6.95
N LEU A 48 -13.78 -3.78 -6.31
CA LEU A 48 -13.01 -4.96 -6.68
C LEU A 48 -13.79 -6.25 -6.49
N GLN A 49 -14.53 -6.41 -5.39
CA GLN A 49 -15.40 -7.57 -5.20
C GLN A 49 -16.44 -7.69 -6.33
N ARG A 50 -17.08 -6.58 -6.72
CA ARG A 50 -18.03 -6.58 -7.85
C ARG A 50 -17.37 -6.95 -9.18
N SER A 51 -16.10 -6.60 -9.37
CA SER A 51 -15.34 -6.98 -10.56
C SER A 51 -14.99 -8.46 -10.54
N VAL A 52 -14.55 -8.99 -9.39
CA VAL A 52 -14.28 -10.43 -9.17
C VAL A 52 -15.55 -11.25 -9.41
N ASP A 53 -16.68 -10.87 -8.79
CA ASP A 53 -17.96 -11.58 -8.93
C ASP A 53 -18.44 -11.59 -10.38
N ARG A 54 -18.33 -10.46 -11.07
CA ARG A 54 -18.69 -10.34 -12.49
C ARG A 54 -17.79 -11.22 -13.36
N LYS A 55 -16.48 -11.18 -13.14
CA LYS A 55 -15.54 -12.01 -13.91
C LYS A 55 -15.78 -13.49 -13.64
N LEU A 56 -16.09 -13.88 -12.40
CA LEU A 56 -16.48 -15.26 -12.08
C LEU A 56 -17.75 -15.68 -12.82
N GLN A 57 -18.77 -14.82 -12.87
CA GLN A 57 -19.99 -15.08 -13.64
C GLN A 57 -19.68 -15.21 -15.14
N GLU A 58 -18.83 -14.36 -15.70
CA GLU A 58 -18.37 -14.45 -17.10
C GLU A 58 -17.62 -15.76 -17.38
N LEU A 59 -16.78 -16.23 -16.45
CA LEU A 59 -16.08 -17.50 -16.58
C LEU A 59 -17.03 -18.71 -16.49
N ARG A 60 -18.07 -18.65 -15.65
CA ARG A 60 -19.07 -19.72 -15.56
C ARG A 60 -20.04 -19.74 -16.74
N ALA A 61 -20.29 -18.57 -17.33
CA ALA A 61 -21.13 -18.39 -18.52
C ALA A 61 -20.28 -18.08 -19.75
N PHE A 62 -19.15 -18.77 -19.91
CA PHE A 62 -18.21 -18.48 -20.99
C PHE A 62 -18.79 -18.93 -22.34
N PRO A 63 -18.78 -18.08 -23.38
CA PRO A 63 -19.40 -18.41 -24.66
C PRO A 63 -18.62 -19.54 -25.37
N LYS A 64 -19.33 -20.53 -25.93
CA LYS A 64 -18.69 -21.61 -26.70
C LYS A 64 -18.06 -21.12 -28.02
N ASN A 65 -18.68 -20.11 -28.63
CA ASN A 65 -18.23 -19.52 -29.88
C ASN A 65 -17.92 -18.04 -29.64
N ASP A 66 -16.86 -17.54 -30.27
CA ASP A 66 -16.52 -16.12 -30.20
C ASP A 66 -17.73 -15.26 -30.61
N LEU A 67 -18.05 -14.28 -29.77
CA LEU A 67 -19.11 -13.34 -30.09
C LEU A 67 -18.66 -12.51 -31.30
N PRO A 68 -19.53 -12.27 -32.29
CA PRO A 68 -19.19 -11.40 -33.40
C PRO A 68 -18.81 -10.02 -32.86
N PRO A 69 -17.74 -9.39 -33.38
CA PRO A 69 -17.27 -8.12 -32.88
C PRO A 69 -18.39 -7.09 -32.94
N LYS A 70 -18.66 -6.44 -31.80
CA LYS A 70 -19.71 -5.43 -31.70
C LYS A 70 -19.34 -4.27 -32.64
N ALA A 71 -20.19 -4.02 -33.63
CA ALA A 71 -19.97 -2.93 -34.57
C ALA A 71 -19.81 -1.60 -33.80
N PRO A 72 -18.84 -0.75 -34.17
CA PRO A 72 -18.62 0.52 -33.49
C PRO A 72 -19.89 1.36 -33.54
N ALA A 73 -20.22 2.01 -32.43
CA ALA A 73 -21.39 2.87 -32.36
C ALA A 73 -21.23 4.00 -33.40
N ARG A 74 -22.13 4.04 -34.39
CA ARG A 74 -22.17 5.15 -35.35
C ARG A 74 -22.33 6.47 -34.61
N LYS A 75 -21.42 7.41 -34.84
CA LYS A 75 -21.57 8.80 -34.39
C LYS A 75 -22.53 9.51 -35.35
N GLY A 76 -23.63 10.04 -34.81
CA GLY A 76 -24.62 10.82 -35.57
C GLY A 76 -26.04 10.25 -35.53
N PRO A 77 -27.03 10.98 -36.09
CA PRO A 77 -28.41 10.52 -36.15
C PRO A 77 -28.52 9.24 -36.99
N LYS A 78 -29.38 8.32 -36.56
CA LYS A 78 -29.70 7.15 -37.38
C LYS A 78 -30.35 7.60 -38.69
N PRO A 79 -30.01 6.99 -39.84
CA PRO A 79 -30.69 7.28 -41.09
C PRO A 79 -32.20 6.97 -40.95
N PRO A 80 -33.09 7.65 -41.71
CA PRO A 80 -34.54 7.43 -41.64
C PRO A 80 -34.97 5.96 -41.82
N SER A 81 -34.19 5.16 -42.56
CA SER A 81 -34.40 3.72 -42.74
C SER A 81 -34.19 2.89 -41.47
N GLU A 82 -33.42 3.40 -40.50
CA GLU A 82 -33.13 2.76 -39.21
C GLU A 82 -33.97 3.36 -38.07
N TRP A 83 -34.93 4.24 -38.39
CA TRP A 83 -35.82 4.82 -37.40
C TRP A 83 -36.80 3.76 -36.89
N LYS A 84 -36.74 3.49 -35.59
CA LYS A 84 -37.74 2.66 -34.92
C LYS A 84 -39.02 3.47 -34.74
N LEU A 85 -39.99 3.24 -35.64
CA LEU A 85 -41.32 3.84 -35.55
C LEU A 85 -42.00 3.43 -34.23
N LYS A 86 -42.70 4.36 -33.57
CA LYS A 86 -43.38 4.15 -32.30
C LYS A 86 -44.89 4.39 -32.43
N GLY A 87 -45.70 3.72 -31.61
CA GLY A 87 -47.16 3.93 -31.55
C GLY A 87 -47.88 3.61 -32.86
N ALA A 88 -48.85 4.45 -33.23
CA ALA A 88 -49.70 4.29 -34.42
C ALA A 88 -48.96 4.39 -35.76
N ALA A 89 -47.70 4.87 -35.76
CA ALA A 89 -46.86 4.90 -36.95
C ALA A 89 -46.22 3.53 -37.28
N ARG A 90 -46.42 2.50 -36.44
CA ARG A 90 -45.89 1.15 -36.68
C ARG A 90 -46.76 0.40 -37.71
N PRO A 91 -46.15 -0.37 -38.64
CA PRO A 91 -46.91 -1.27 -39.51
C PRO A 91 -47.74 -2.27 -38.69
N ALA A 92 -48.98 -2.54 -39.09
CA ALA A 92 -49.88 -3.46 -38.39
C ALA A 92 -49.30 -4.87 -38.23
N ALA A 93 -48.54 -5.35 -39.22
CA ALA A 93 -47.84 -6.64 -39.15
C ALA A 93 -46.77 -6.68 -38.04
N LEU A 94 -46.10 -5.56 -37.75
CA LEU A 94 -45.12 -5.46 -36.66
C LEU A 94 -45.83 -5.50 -35.31
N LEU A 95 -46.96 -4.79 -35.16
CA LEU A 95 -47.77 -4.81 -33.95
C LEU A 95 -48.34 -6.19 -33.65
N ALA A 96 -48.76 -6.93 -34.69
CA ALA A 96 -49.23 -8.31 -34.55
C ALA A 96 -48.12 -9.24 -34.02
N LYS A 97 -46.89 -9.12 -34.53
CA LYS A 97 -45.74 -9.91 -34.05
C LYS A 97 -45.32 -9.57 -32.63
N ILE A 98 -45.38 -8.30 -32.24
CA ILE A 98 -45.12 -7.87 -30.86
C ILE A 98 -46.22 -8.40 -29.92
N ALA A 99 -47.50 -8.32 -30.31
CA ALA A 99 -48.62 -8.84 -29.53
C ALA A 99 -48.59 -10.38 -29.42
N ALA A 100 -48.06 -11.07 -30.43
CA ALA A 100 -47.82 -12.51 -30.41
C ALA A 100 -46.60 -12.91 -29.56
N GLY A 101 -45.82 -11.95 -29.04
CA GLY A 101 -44.63 -12.21 -28.24
C GLY A 101 -43.41 -12.69 -29.03
N GLU A 102 -43.41 -12.55 -30.36
CA GLU A 102 -42.28 -12.95 -31.22
C GLU A 102 -41.16 -11.91 -31.24
N LEU A 103 -41.49 -10.64 -30.96
CA LEU A 103 -40.57 -9.50 -30.96
C LEU A 103 -40.68 -8.73 -29.63
N ASP A 104 -39.61 -8.07 -29.22
CA ASP A 104 -39.61 -7.17 -28.06
C ASP A 104 -40.54 -5.94 -28.27
N GLU A 105 -40.77 -5.15 -27.23
CA GLU A 105 -41.61 -3.92 -27.30
C GLU A 105 -41.12 -2.90 -28.35
N CYS A 106 -39.87 -3.04 -28.78
CA CYS A 106 -39.20 -2.23 -29.80
C CYS A 106 -39.21 -2.87 -31.20
N GLY A 107 -39.79 -4.05 -31.38
CA GLY A 107 -39.87 -4.78 -32.66
C GLY A 107 -38.59 -5.53 -33.05
N ASN A 108 -37.69 -5.83 -32.11
CA ASN A 108 -36.48 -6.62 -32.37
C ASN A 108 -36.71 -8.09 -32.00
N GLU A 109 -36.05 -8.99 -32.73
CA GLU A 109 -36.00 -10.40 -32.36
C GLU A 109 -35.26 -10.56 -31.03
N PHE A 110 -35.74 -11.48 -30.19
CA PHE A 110 -35.02 -11.84 -28.97
C PHE A 110 -33.65 -12.41 -29.35
N PRO A 111 -32.56 -11.93 -28.74
CA PRO A 111 -31.24 -12.50 -29.00
C PRO A 111 -31.26 -13.99 -28.63
N LYS A 112 -30.82 -14.84 -29.56
CA LYS A 112 -30.70 -16.28 -29.31
C LYS A 112 -29.82 -16.49 -28.06
N PRO A 113 -30.20 -17.40 -27.13
CA PRO A 113 -29.35 -17.72 -26.00
C PRO A 113 -27.97 -18.13 -26.52
N VAL A 114 -26.94 -17.40 -26.08
CA VAL A 114 -25.56 -17.78 -26.40
C VAL A 114 -25.31 -19.10 -25.68
N GLU A 115 -24.88 -20.13 -26.41
CA GLU A 115 -24.48 -21.37 -25.75
C GLU A 115 -23.21 -21.11 -24.95
N THR A 116 -23.29 -21.37 -23.64
CA THR A 116 -22.18 -21.17 -22.71
C THR A 116 -21.70 -22.50 -22.14
N PHE A 117 -20.48 -22.50 -21.58
CA PHE A 117 -19.95 -23.55 -20.75
C PHE A 117 -19.21 -22.94 -19.55
N ASP A 118 -19.00 -23.73 -18.51
CA ASP A 118 -18.27 -23.29 -17.32
C ASP A 118 -16.75 -23.44 -17.56
N LEU A 119 -16.11 -22.33 -17.95
CA LEU A 119 -14.66 -22.29 -18.12
C LEU A 119 -13.94 -22.37 -16.77
N TYR A 120 -14.51 -21.78 -15.72
CA TYR A 120 -13.90 -21.81 -14.38
C TYR A 120 -13.74 -23.24 -13.88
N GLU A 121 -14.81 -24.03 -13.88
CA GLU A 121 -14.75 -25.43 -13.44
C GLU A 121 -13.83 -26.28 -14.31
N LYS A 122 -13.82 -26.04 -15.62
CA LYS A 122 -12.94 -26.77 -16.55
C LYS A 122 -11.47 -26.51 -16.22
N MET A 123 -11.08 -25.24 -16.13
CA MET A 123 -9.70 -24.85 -15.86
C MET A 123 -9.26 -25.23 -14.45
N LEU A 124 -10.18 -25.21 -13.48
CA LEU A 124 -9.92 -25.69 -12.12
C LEU A 124 -9.63 -27.20 -12.08
N LYS A 125 -10.41 -28.01 -12.80
CA LYS A 125 -10.19 -29.48 -12.90
C LYS A 125 -8.90 -29.81 -13.62
N GLU A 126 -8.54 -29.03 -14.64
CA GLU A 126 -7.29 -29.18 -15.38
C GLU A 126 -6.06 -28.65 -14.60
N GLY A 127 -6.28 -27.86 -13.54
CA GLY A 127 -5.22 -27.23 -12.76
C GLY A 127 -4.47 -26.11 -13.49
N LYS A 128 -5.12 -25.49 -14.48
CA LYS A 128 -4.50 -24.55 -15.44
C LYS A 128 -5.06 -23.14 -15.36
N MET A 129 -5.59 -22.76 -14.19
CA MET A 129 -6.18 -21.44 -13.96
C MET A 129 -5.21 -20.29 -14.25
N ALA A 130 -3.91 -20.49 -14.05
CA ALA A 130 -2.87 -19.50 -14.36
C ALA A 130 -2.41 -19.51 -15.83
N GLU A 131 -2.98 -20.31 -16.74
CA GLU A 131 -2.57 -20.35 -18.16
C GLU A 131 -3.49 -19.50 -19.07
N HIS A 132 -4.81 -19.62 -18.90
CA HIS A 132 -5.79 -18.98 -19.78
C HIS A 132 -5.97 -17.47 -19.47
N LYS A 133 -6.12 -16.64 -20.51
CA LYS A 133 -6.18 -15.18 -20.38
C LYS A 133 -7.28 -14.70 -19.44
N ASP A 134 -8.50 -15.22 -19.58
CA ASP A 134 -9.64 -14.80 -18.75
C ASP A 134 -9.53 -15.25 -17.28
N THR A 135 -8.91 -16.40 -17.02
CA THR A 135 -8.69 -16.89 -15.65
C THR A 135 -7.52 -16.19 -14.99
N LYS A 136 -6.49 -15.80 -15.75
CA LYS A 136 -5.42 -14.89 -15.32
C LYS A 136 -5.97 -13.54 -14.86
N GLU A 137 -6.87 -12.95 -15.63
CA GLU A 137 -7.53 -11.68 -15.24
C GLU A 137 -8.32 -11.84 -13.94
N TYR A 138 -9.01 -12.98 -13.76
CA TYR A 138 -9.70 -13.29 -12.51
C TYR A 138 -8.75 -13.39 -11.31
N ILE A 139 -7.63 -14.11 -11.44
CA ILE A 139 -6.62 -14.21 -10.37
C ILE A 139 -6.00 -12.85 -10.06
N SER A 140 -5.70 -12.03 -11.08
CA SER A 140 -5.20 -10.67 -10.90
C SER A 140 -6.18 -9.79 -10.11
N LEU A 141 -7.47 -9.83 -10.44
CA LEU A 141 -8.51 -9.11 -9.70
C LEU A 141 -8.65 -9.62 -8.26
N LEU A 142 -8.48 -10.94 -8.04
CA LEU A 142 -8.52 -11.54 -6.72
C LEU A 142 -7.33 -11.11 -5.85
N LYS A 143 -6.11 -11.06 -6.41
CA LYS A 143 -4.92 -10.52 -5.74
C LYS A 143 -5.10 -9.04 -5.37
N GLN A 144 -5.62 -8.22 -6.29
CA GLN A 144 -5.91 -6.81 -6.01
C GLN A 144 -6.96 -6.65 -4.91
N LEU A 145 -7.99 -7.49 -4.91
CA LEU A 145 -8.99 -7.53 -3.85
C LEU A 145 -8.37 -7.91 -2.50
N ALA A 146 -7.44 -8.87 -2.49
CA ALA A 146 -6.74 -9.29 -1.29
C ALA A 146 -5.97 -8.12 -0.65
N GLY A 147 -5.11 -7.45 -1.43
CA GLY A 147 -4.36 -6.28 -0.95
C GLY A 147 -5.27 -5.13 -0.51
N ALA A 148 -6.32 -4.83 -1.28
CA ALA A 148 -7.28 -3.79 -0.90
C ALA A 148 -8.04 -4.12 0.41
N CYS A 149 -8.26 -5.40 0.71
CA CYS A 149 -8.84 -5.80 2.00
C CYS A 149 -7.88 -5.53 3.15
N CYS A 150 -6.58 -5.83 3.00
CA CYS A 150 -5.57 -5.51 4.01
C CYS A 150 -5.49 -3.99 4.24
N GLU A 151 -5.36 -3.19 3.17
CA GLU A 151 -5.36 -1.71 3.26
C GLU A 151 -6.60 -1.13 3.98
N ALA A 152 -7.74 -1.81 3.86
CA ALA A 152 -9.02 -1.41 4.44
C ALA A 152 -9.26 -1.95 5.86
N GLU A 153 -8.23 -2.47 6.53
CA GLU A 153 -8.31 -3.07 7.87
C GLU A 153 -9.27 -4.27 7.90
N MET A 154 -9.27 -5.07 6.83
CA MET A 154 -10.03 -6.33 6.71
C MET A 154 -9.10 -7.52 6.43
N PRO A 155 -8.09 -7.75 7.29
CA PRO A 155 -6.98 -8.68 7.06
C PRO A 155 -7.43 -10.13 6.84
N ASP A 156 -8.35 -10.65 7.66
CA ASP A 156 -8.90 -12.01 7.50
C ASP A 156 -9.47 -12.28 6.11
N ARG A 157 -10.07 -11.25 5.50
CA ARG A 157 -10.61 -11.35 4.14
C ARG A 157 -9.50 -11.25 3.11
N GLY A 158 -8.50 -10.41 3.36
CA GLY A 158 -7.29 -10.33 2.53
C GLY A 158 -6.56 -11.66 2.46
N ILE A 159 -6.23 -12.23 3.62
CA ILE A 159 -5.55 -13.52 3.79
C ILE A 159 -6.30 -14.63 3.05
N LYS A 160 -7.62 -14.78 3.25
CA LYS A 160 -8.43 -15.78 2.52
C LYS A 160 -8.38 -15.62 1.00
N ASN A 161 -8.33 -14.39 0.50
CA ASN A 161 -8.23 -14.16 -0.94
C ASN A 161 -6.82 -14.50 -1.46
N TYR A 162 -5.76 -14.22 -0.70
CA TYR A 162 -4.40 -14.65 -1.05
C TYR A 162 -4.24 -16.17 -1.04
N GLU A 163 -4.77 -16.86 -0.01
CA GLU A 163 -4.82 -18.33 0.05
C GLU A 163 -5.57 -18.90 -1.17
N LEU A 164 -6.70 -18.28 -1.56
CA LEU A 164 -7.43 -18.68 -2.75
C LEU A 164 -6.58 -18.45 -4.02
N CYS A 165 -5.89 -17.32 -4.16
CA CYS A 165 -4.95 -17.10 -5.27
C CYS A 165 -3.90 -18.22 -5.35
N MET A 166 -3.25 -18.56 -4.23
CA MET A 166 -2.24 -19.62 -4.18
C MET A 166 -2.81 -21.00 -4.54
N SER A 167 -4.05 -21.28 -4.13
CA SER A 167 -4.71 -22.54 -4.49
C SER A 167 -5.01 -22.65 -5.99
N LEU A 168 -5.23 -21.51 -6.66
CA LEU A 168 -5.53 -21.42 -8.09
C LEU A 168 -4.26 -21.32 -8.94
N ASP A 169 -3.20 -20.70 -8.42
CA ASP A 169 -1.89 -20.54 -9.06
C ASP A 169 -0.78 -21.20 -8.23
N LYS A 170 -0.58 -22.49 -8.47
CA LYS A 170 0.45 -23.28 -7.79
C LYS A 170 1.87 -22.85 -8.13
N THR A 171 2.05 -22.21 -9.29
CA THR A 171 3.37 -21.71 -9.75
C THR A 171 3.72 -20.35 -9.17
N ASP A 172 2.77 -19.69 -8.50
CA ASP A 172 2.89 -18.33 -7.99
C ASP A 172 3.36 -17.31 -9.04
N SER A 173 2.87 -17.47 -10.27
CA SER A 173 3.07 -16.52 -11.37
C SER A 173 2.55 -15.12 -11.07
N PHE A 174 1.61 -15.00 -10.12
CA PHE A 174 1.08 -13.73 -9.64
C PHE A 174 1.75 -13.22 -8.36
N HIS A 175 2.78 -13.88 -7.81
CA HIS A 175 3.47 -13.45 -6.58
C HIS A 175 2.49 -13.15 -5.43
N SER A 176 1.57 -14.09 -5.18
CA SER A 176 0.57 -14.00 -4.11
C SER A 176 1.13 -14.42 -2.76
N ARG A 177 2.19 -15.24 -2.75
CA ARG A 177 2.89 -15.66 -1.52
C ARG A 177 3.45 -14.47 -0.74
N GLU A 178 4.07 -13.53 -1.46
CA GLU A 178 4.66 -12.31 -0.89
C GLU A 178 3.60 -11.48 -0.18
N GLY A 179 2.47 -11.21 -0.85
CA GLY A 179 1.36 -10.48 -0.24
C GLY A 179 0.72 -11.22 0.95
N LEU A 180 0.64 -12.55 0.90
CA LEU A 180 0.18 -13.35 2.05
C LEU A 180 1.14 -13.24 3.23
N ALA A 181 2.45 -13.37 3.01
CA ALA A 181 3.46 -13.27 4.06
C ALA A 181 3.40 -11.91 4.74
N CYS A 182 3.36 -10.82 3.97
CA CYS A 182 3.17 -9.47 4.48
C CYS A 182 1.92 -9.34 5.35
N ALA A 183 0.76 -9.81 4.86
CA ALA A 183 -0.50 -9.75 5.59
C ALA A 183 -0.48 -10.58 6.89
N LEU A 184 0.21 -11.72 6.90
CA LEU A 184 0.36 -12.54 8.11
C LEU A 184 1.27 -11.86 9.14
N VAL A 185 2.33 -11.19 8.69
CA VAL A 185 3.23 -10.45 9.59
C VAL A 185 2.55 -9.24 10.21
N ASP A 186 1.83 -8.45 9.42
CA ASP A 186 1.08 -7.27 9.90
C ASP A 186 0.04 -7.66 10.98
N GLU A 187 -0.58 -8.83 10.85
CA GLU A 187 -1.51 -9.39 11.84
C GLU A 187 -0.84 -10.11 13.03
N GLY A 188 0.49 -10.12 13.10
CA GLY A 188 1.24 -10.81 14.16
C GLY A 188 1.14 -12.33 14.11
N ARG A 189 0.75 -12.92 12.97
CA ARG A 189 0.66 -14.38 12.74
C ARG A 189 2.01 -14.97 12.33
N GLY A 190 3.06 -14.65 13.10
CA GLY A 190 4.46 -14.96 12.77
C GLY A 190 4.75 -16.45 12.55
N ALA A 191 4.10 -17.36 13.30
CA ALA A 191 4.26 -18.80 13.11
C ALA A 191 3.77 -19.29 11.74
N GLU A 192 2.66 -18.74 11.25
CA GLU A 192 2.10 -19.09 9.94
C GLU A 192 2.93 -18.48 8.81
N ALA A 193 3.38 -17.23 8.97
CA ALA A 193 4.30 -16.59 8.04
C ALA A 193 5.62 -17.37 7.94
N ARG A 194 6.19 -17.82 9.07
CA ARG A 194 7.42 -18.63 9.09
C ARG A 194 7.24 -19.97 8.37
N ALA A 195 6.10 -20.64 8.58
CA ALA A 195 5.78 -21.89 7.89
C ALA A 195 5.68 -21.68 6.36
N LEU A 196 5.02 -20.60 5.93
CA LEU A 196 4.91 -20.22 4.51
C LEU A 196 6.28 -19.93 3.88
N ILE A 197 7.13 -19.17 4.58
CA ILE A 197 8.49 -18.84 4.12
C ILE A 197 9.36 -20.10 4.03
N GLU A 198 9.28 -21.02 5.01
CA GLU A 198 10.05 -22.27 4.97
C GLU A 198 9.59 -23.21 3.85
N GLU A 199 8.28 -23.29 3.58
CA GLU A 199 7.73 -24.06 2.45
C GLU A 199 8.27 -23.54 1.09
N HIS A 200 8.61 -22.26 1.01
CA HIS A 200 9.05 -21.58 -0.19
C HIS A 200 10.48 -21.01 -0.09
N LYS A 201 11.33 -21.60 0.76
CA LYS A 201 12.68 -21.09 1.04
C LYS A 201 13.63 -21.03 -0.15
N ASP A 202 13.36 -21.86 -1.17
CA ASP A 202 14.14 -21.93 -2.41
C ASP A 202 13.80 -20.76 -3.36
N GLU A 203 12.79 -19.95 -3.03
CA GLU A 203 12.42 -18.78 -3.79
C GLU A 203 13.33 -17.58 -3.45
N ASN A 204 13.96 -17.02 -4.48
CA ASN A 204 14.73 -15.77 -4.38
C ASN A 204 13.78 -14.56 -4.37
N SER A 205 12.96 -14.44 -3.32
CA SER A 205 12.08 -13.30 -3.08
C SER A 205 12.64 -12.44 -1.96
N ALA A 206 12.96 -11.18 -2.27
CA ALA A 206 13.41 -10.21 -1.27
C ALA A 206 12.29 -9.94 -0.25
N VAL A 207 11.04 -9.82 -0.70
CA VAL A 207 9.87 -9.58 0.17
C VAL A 207 9.73 -10.67 1.23
N LEU A 208 9.81 -11.95 0.85
CA LEU A 208 9.77 -13.05 1.83
C LEU A 208 10.98 -13.02 2.78
N ALA A 209 12.15 -12.64 2.30
CA ALA A 209 13.35 -12.53 3.14
C ALA A 209 13.25 -11.39 4.16
N TYR A 210 12.79 -10.20 3.79
CA TYR A 210 12.49 -9.11 4.74
C TYR A 210 11.31 -9.48 5.66
N CYS A 211 10.33 -10.22 5.12
CA CYS A 211 9.38 -11.09 5.82
C CYS A 211 9.97 -11.75 7.07
N GLN A 212 10.99 -12.55 6.80
CA GLN A 212 11.70 -13.34 7.79
C GLN A 212 12.48 -12.45 8.77
N VAL A 213 13.14 -11.39 8.31
CA VAL A 213 13.92 -10.49 9.18
C VAL A 213 13.07 -9.94 10.30
N ILE A 214 11.90 -9.36 9.99
CA ILE A 214 11.04 -8.76 11.02
C ILE A 214 10.45 -9.82 11.96
N ILE A 215 10.12 -11.02 11.46
CA ILE A 215 9.65 -12.13 12.29
C ILE A 215 10.74 -12.56 13.29
N GLU A 216 11.98 -12.74 12.82
CA GLU A 216 13.07 -13.15 13.72
C GLU A 216 13.50 -12.01 14.65
N TYR A 217 13.42 -10.75 14.22
CA TYR A 217 13.63 -9.59 15.08
C TYR A 217 12.62 -9.57 16.23
N VAL A 218 11.33 -9.72 15.93
CA VAL A 218 10.27 -9.80 16.95
C VAL A 218 10.50 -11.00 17.88
N SER A 219 10.88 -12.15 17.33
CA SER A 219 11.18 -13.37 18.10
C SER A 219 12.36 -13.16 19.08
N TRP A 220 13.38 -12.40 18.67
CA TRP A 220 14.56 -12.11 19.48
C TRP A 220 14.34 -10.96 20.47
N GLU A 221 14.05 -9.76 19.97
CA GLU A 221 14.08 -8.53 20.77
C GLU A 221 12.77 -8.27 21.52
N VAL A 222 11.63 -8.69 20.97
CA VAL A 222 10.30 -8.36 21.52
C VAL A 222 9.72 -9.49 22.37
N LEU A 223 9.83 -10.73 21.88
CA LEU A 223 9.22 -11.91 22.51
C LEU A 223 10.22 -12.77 23.29
N GLU A 224 11.53 -12.60 23.06
CA GLU A 224 12.60 -13.39 23.69
C GLU A 224 12.34 -14.92 23.60
N GLU A 225 11.92 -15.39 22.42
CA GLU A 225 11.60 -16.81 22.21
C GLU A 225 12.82 -17.73 22.39
N GLU A 226 12.60 -18.98 22.82
CA GLU A 226 13.70 -19.92 23.01
C GLU A 226 14.39 -20.25 21.66
N GLY A 227 15.69 -19.94 21.57
CA GLY A 227 16.49 -20.19 20.37
C GLY A 227 16.54 -19.02 19.38
N SER A 228 15.90 -17.89 19.68
CA SER A 228 16.11 -16.64 18.95
C SER A 228 17.39 -15.94 19.43
N SER A 229 18.07 -15.24 18.53
CA SER A 229 19.27 -14.46 18.84
C SER A 229 19.52 -13.40 17.77
N GLU A 230 20.29 -12.36 18.10
CA GLU A 230 20.67 -11.30 17.15
C GLU A 230 21.35 -11.90 15.90
N GLU A 231 22.19 -12.92 16.07
CA GLU A 231 22.90 -13.56 14.95
C GLU A 231 21.94 -14.25 13.97
N VAL A 232 20.80 -14.76 14.45
CA VAL A 232 19.75 -15.33 13.57
C VAL A 232 19.12 -14.23 12.73
N VAL A 233 18.83 -13.07 13.34
CA VAL A 233 18.26 -11.90 12.64
C VAL A 233 19.26 -11.34 11.63
N GLN A 234 20.53 -11.15 12.02
CA GLN A 234 21.60 -10.69 11.12
C GLN A 234 21.78 -11.63 9.93
N LYS A 235 21.74 -12.94 10.15
CA LYS A 235 21.81 -13.92 9.06
C LYS A 235 20.63 -13.80 8.11
N ALA A 236 19.42 -13.62 8.64
CA ALA A 236 18.23 -13.38 7.82
C ALA A 236 18.37 -12.05 7.05
N PHE A 237 18.88 -11.00 7.69
CA PHE A 237 19.08 -9.68 7.10
C PHE A 237 20.11 -9.71 5.97
N HIS A 238 21.27 -10.34 6.16
CA HIS A 238 22.26 -10.50 5.09
C HIS A 238 21.71 -11.27 3.89
N LYS A 239 20.85 -12.28 4.10
CA LYS A 239 20.16 -12.96 3.00
C LYS A 239 19.20 -12.01 2.28
N ALA A 240 18.42 -11.23 3.01
CA ALA A 240 17.47 -10.26 2.44
C ALA A 240 18.18 -9.14 1.67
N PHE A 241 19.24 -8.58 2.25
CA PHE A 241 20.09 -7.54 1.67
C PHE A 241 20.75 -7.99 0.37
N ALA A 242 21.23 -9.24 0.30
CA ALA A 242 21.80 -9.79 -0.92
C ALA A 242 20.78 -9.94 -2.07
N LEU A 243 19.48 -10.02 -1.76
CA LEU A 243 18.41 -10.12 -2.76
C LEU A 243 17.94 -8.74 -3.22
N ASN A 244 17.75 -7.80 -2.29
CA ASN A 244 17.44 -6.41 -2.60
C ASN A 244 18.00 -5.50 -1.48
N PRO A 245 19.14 -4.84 -1.70
CA PRO A 245 19.74 -3.98 -0.69
C PRO A 245 19.02 -2.63 -0.57
N PHE A 246 18.31 -2.18 -1.61
CA PHE A 246 17.57 -0.92 -1.62
C PHE A 246 16.41 -0.94 -0.61
N MET A 247 15.79 -2.09 -0.36
CA MET A 247 14.76 -2.23 0.68
C MET A 247 15.28 -1.83 2.07
N ALA A 248 16.48 -2.25 2.46
CA ALA A 248 17.08 -1.86 3.74
C ALA A 248 17.27 -0.35 3.85
N VAL A 249 17.76 0.28 2.78
CA VAL A 249 17.97 1.74 2.71
C VAL A 249 16.64 2.49 2.86
N VAL A 250 15.60 2.07 2.12
CA VAL A 250 14.30 2.73 2.15
C VAL A 250 13.59 2.50 3.51
N ILE A 251 13.78 1.35 4.16
CA ILE A 251 13.28 1.11 5.53
C ILE A 251 13.97 2.03 6.54
N ALA A 252 15.30 2.05 6.53
CA ALA A 252 16.10 2.86 7.45
C ALA A 252 15.79 4.36 7.30
N TYR A 253 15.72 4.85 6.06
CA TYR A 253 15.59 6.27 5.74
C TYR A 253 14.16 6.67 5.32
N HIS A 254 13.15 5.90 5.75
CA HIS A 254 11.78 6.03 5.27
C HIS A 254 11.20 7.45 5.35
N GLU A 255 11.61 8.26 6.34
CA GLU A 255 11.16 9.65 6.51
C GLU A 255 11.51 10.55 5.32
N THR A 256 12.71 10.44 4.76
CA THR A 256 13.10 11.23 3.57
C THR A 256 12.52 10.63 2.31
N PHE A 257 12.46 9.30 2.22
CA PHE A 257 11.83 8.62 1.10
C PHE A 257 10.34 8.99 0.97
N PHE A 258 9.57 9.08 2.05
CA PHE A 258 8.16 9.49 1.96
C PHE A 258 7.93 10.94 1.53
N GLN A 259 8.95 11.79 1.55
CA GLN A 259 8.86 13.15 1.03
C GLN A 259 9.04 13.21 -0.49
N VAL A 260 9.70 12.21 -1.07
CA VAL A 260 10.13 12.20 -2.48
C VAL A 260 9.41 11.14 -3.31
N MET A 261 9.05 10.00 -2.70
CA MET A 261 8.40 8.90 -3.39
C MET A 261 6.99 9.29 -3.86
N GLU A 262 6.83 9.35 -5.18
CA GLU A 262 5.54 9.58 -5.84
C GLU A 262 5.23 8.43 -6.82
N TYR A 263 3.96 8.31 -7.23
CA TYR A 263 3.48 7.34 -8.24
C TYR A 263 3.73 5.86 -7.92
N VAL A 264 4.00 5.51 -6.66
CA VAL A 264 4.23 4.12 -6.25
C VAL A 264 3.03 3.21 -6.55
N ASP A 265 1.81 3.76 -6.53
CA ASP A 265 0.58 3.07 -6.89
C ASP A 265 0.43 2.76 -8.39
N GLU A 266 1.25 3.40 -9.24
CA GLU A 266 1.31 3.14 -10.68
C GLU A 266 2.28 2.01 -11.05
N ILE A 267 3.21 1.67 -10.15
CA ILE A 267 4.18 0.57 -10.34
C ILE A 267 3.43 -0.76 -10.31
N LYS A 268 3.49 -1.48 -11.44
CA LYS A 268 2.88 -2.81 -11.60
C LYS A 268 3.97 -3.82 -11.88
N ASP A 269 4.00 -4.87 -11.08
CA ASP A 269 4.95 -6.00 -11.20
C ASP A 269 6.41 -5.52 -11.33
N PRO A 270 6.96 -4.89 -10.27
CA PRO A 270 8.34 -4.40 -10.28
C PRO A 270 9.34 -5.53 -10.52
N MET A 271 10.50 -5.17 -11.09
CA MET A 271 11.58 -6.13 -11.30
C MET A 271 12.18 -6.56 -9.96
N ARG A 272 12.44 -7.85 -9.77
CA ARG A 272 13.07 -8.36 -8.54
C ARG A 272 14.45 -7.73 -8.33
N GLY A 273 14.72 -7.28 -7.11
CA GLY A 273 15.96 -6.61 -6.74
C GLY A 273 16.02 -5.13 -7.12
N SER A 274 14.98 -4.58 -7.73
CA SER A 274 14.98 -3.18 -8.21
C SER A 274 14.60 -2.18 -7.11
N ILE A 275 14.85 -0.90 -7.39
CA ILE A 275 14.43 0.21 -6.52
C ILE A 275 12.89 0.28 -6.45
N GLU A 276 12.19 0.04 -7.55
CA GLU A 276 10.73 0.01 -7.57
C GLU A 276 10.15 -1.10 -6.68
N GLU A 277 10.79 -2.27 -6.62
CA GLU A 277 10.39 -3.34 -5.69
C GLU A 277 10.50 -2.86 -4.24
N ALA A 278 11.56 -2.13 -3.91
CA ALA A 278 11.75 -1.54 -2.59
C ALA A 278 10.67 -0.48 -2.28
N PHE A 279 10.36 0.41 -3.23
CA PHE A 279 9.32 1.43 -3.05
C PHE A 279 7.93 0.80 -2.83
N VAL A 280 7.58 -0.19 -3.65
CA VAL A 280 6.32 -0.92 -3.51
C VAL A 280 6.23 -1.64 -2.17
N TYR A 281 7.29 -2.35 -1.77
CA TYR A 281 7.32 -3.04 -0.48
C TYR A 281 7.16 -2.07 0.70
N VAL A 282 7.99 -1.03 0.77
CA VAL A 282 8.00 -0.11 1.92
C VAL A 282 6.72 0.72 1.99
N SER A 283 6.23 1.24 0.86
CA SER A 283 4.96 2.00 0.85
C SER A 283 3.76 1.22 1.39
N GLN A 284 3.79 -0.11 1.29
CA GLN A 284 2.71 -0.99 1.74
C GLN A 284 2.94 -1.56 3.15
N ASN A 285 4.19 -1.72 3.58
CA ASN A 285 4.54 -2.51 4.77
C ASN A 285 5.41 -1.75 5.80
N ILE A 286 5.70 -0.47 5.61
CA ILE A 286 6.52 0.32 6.55
C ILE A 286 5.93 0.34 7.97
N SER A 287 4.60 0.27 8.10
CA SER A 287 3.91 0.33 9.40
C SER A 287 4.41 -0.74 10.34
N VAL A 288 4.61 -1.97 9.84
CA VAL A 288 5.15 -3.08 10.63
C VAL A 288 6.52 -2.74 11.22
N TRP A 289 7.39 -2.09 10.44
CA TRP A 289 8.73 -1.71 10.86
C TRP A 289 8.72 -0.53 11.84
N MET A 290 7.79 0.42 11.69
CA MET A 290 7.64 1.56 12.60
C MET A 290 6.95 1.18 13.92
N ASP A 291 5.96 0.30 13.86
CA ASP A 291 5.18 -0.13 15.01
C ASP A 291 5.94 -1.17 15.86
N THR A 292 6.91 -1.87 15.26
CA THR A 292 7.83 -2.75 15.98
C THR A 292 8.97 -1.94 16.58
N VAL A 293 8.99 -1.87 17.91
CA VAL A 293 9.97 -1.07 18.68
C VAL A 293 11.39 -1.40 18.26
N GLY A 294 12.13 -0.38 17.78
CA GLY A 294 13.56 -0.50 17.48
C GLY A 294 13.89 -1.15 16.13
N ALA A 295 12.92 -1.70 15.39
CA ALA A 295 13.20 -2.55 14.24
C ALA A 295 13.86 -1.80 13.08
N TYR A 296 13.33 -0.64 12.70
CA TYR A 296 13.92 0.14 11.60
C TYR A 296 15.26 0.78 12.02
N GLN A 297 15.44 1.20 13.27
CA GLN A 297 16.73 1.70 13.76
C GLN A 297 17.78 0.59 13.82
N TRP A 298 17.37 -0.64 14.09
CA TRP A 298 18.26 -1.79 14.02
C TRP A 298 18.73 -2.02 12.57
N ILE A 299 17.82 -1.93 11.59
CA ILE A 299 18.20 -1.98 10.16
C ILE A 299 19.19 -0.86 9.81
N GLU A 300 18.96 0.37 10.29
CA GLU A 300 19.86 1.50 10.08
C GLU A 300 21.27 1.23 10.67
N LYS A 301 21.35 0.72 11.90
CA LYS A 301 22.61 0.31 12.54
C LYS A 301 23.35 -0.72 11.70
N GLU A 302 22.68 -1.79 11.28
CA GLU A 302 23.30 -2.85 10.48
C GLU A 302 23.71 -2.35 9.09
N LEU A 303 22.93 -1.44 8.49
CA LEU A 303 23.25 -0.82 7.21
C LEU A 303 24.55 0.00 7.27
N ASN A 304 24.81 0.68 8.39
CA ASN A 304 26.05 1.45 8.61
C ASN A 304 27.32 0.58 8.66
N GLU A 305 27.18 -0.71 8.97
CA GLU A 305 28.29 -1.67 8.94
C GLU A 305 28.51 -2.27 7.54
N LEU A 306 27.53 -2.13 6.64
CA LEU A 306 27.58 -2.62 5.26
C LEU A 306 27.99 -1.52 4.27
N SER A 307 28.42 -1.94 3.08
CA SER A 307 28.70 -0.99 2.00
C SER A 307 27.40 -0.38 1.47
N GLU A 308 27.35 0.96 1.38
CA GLU A 308 26.21 1.67 0.77
C GLU A 308 25.93 1.12 -0.64
N PRO A 309 24.68 0.71 -0.94
CA PRO A 309 24.33 0.18 -2.26
C PRO A 309 24.47 1.26 -3.33
N ALA A 310 25.29 1.01 -4.35
CA ALA A 310 25.42 1.91 -5.48
C ALA A 310 24.24 1.72 -6.45
N ALA A 311 23.28 2.64 -6.41
CA ALA A 311 22.15 2.65 -7.34
C ALA A 311 22.63 3.03 -8.75
N THR A 312 22.19 2.25 -9.74
CA THR A 312 22.53 2.46 -11.14
C THR A 312 21.28 2.42 -12.03
N LYS A 313 21.45 2.73 -13.32
CA LYS A 313 20.37 2.64 -14.30
C LYS A 313 19.90 1.19 -14.56
N GLU A 314 20.66 0.19 -14.13
CA GLU A 314 20.27 -1.22 -14.27
C GLU A 314 19.27 -1.64 -13.18
N ASP A 315 19.18 -0.87 -12.10
CA ASP A 315 18.34 -1.14 -10.92
C ASP A 315 16.93 -0.55 -11.05
N VAL A 316 16.61 0.07 -12.19
CA VAL A 316 15.33 0.71 -12.47
C VAL A 316 14.84 0.42 -13.89
N SER A 317 13.52 0.39 -14.02
CA SER A 317 12.79 0.40 -15.29
C SER A 317 12.59 1.82 -15.85
N ASP A 318 12.54 2.83 -14.98
CA ASP A 318 12.40 4.25 -15.32
C ASP A 318 13.41 5.09 -14.52
N GLU A 319 14.16 5.95 -15.21
CA GLU A 319 15.16 6.83 -14.60
C GLU A 319 14.55 7.81 -13.57
N MET A 320 13.25 8.07 -13.64
CA MET A 320 12.54 8.84 -12.62
C MET A 320 12.71 8.23 -11.22
N TYR A 321 12.60 6.91 -11.07
CA TYR A 321 12.72 6.25 -9.76
C TYR A 321 14.15 6.28 -9.23
N LEU A 322 15.15 6.24 -10.11
CA LEU A 322 16.54 6.43 -9.72
C LEU A 322 16.75 7.85 -9.18
N GLY A 323 16.23 8.86 -9.87
CA GLY A 323 16.30 10.26 -9.41
C GLY A 323 15.61 10.48 -8.05
N MET A 324 14.46 9.84 -7.83
CA MET A 324 13.79 9.86 -6.52
C MET A 324 14.65 9.23 -5.43
N TYR A 325 15.27 8.09 -5.72
CA TYR A 325 16.15 7.38 -4.79
C TYR A 325 17.39 8.20 -4.42
N GLU A 326 18.09 8.74 -5.41
CA GLU A 326 19.26 9.60 -5.21
C GLU A 326 18.91 10.85 -4.40
N THR A 327 17.80 11.52 -4.73
CA THR A 327 17.33 12.70 -4.01
C THR A 327 17.02 12.38 -2.54
N ALA A 328 16.36 11.26 -2.25
CA ALA A 328 16.03 10.86 -0.89
C ALA A 328 17.27 10.54 -0.04
N ILE A 329 18.30 9.95 -0.66
CA ILE A 329 19.60 9.72 -0.02
C ILE A 329 20.32 11.05 0.27
N GLU A 330 20.36 11.97 -0.70
CA GLU A 330 20.97 13.28 -0.50
C GLU A 330 20.29 14.04 0.63
N MET A 331 18.95 14.08 0.65
CA MET A 331 18.18 14.68 1.75
C MET A 331 18.48 14.05 3.10
N HIS A 332 18.64 12.72 3.16
CA HIS A 332 18.99 12.05 4.42
C HIS A 332 20.40 12.41 4.89
N LYS A 333 21.37 12.48 3.98
CA LYS A 333 22.76 12.90 4.28
C LYS A 333 22.80 14.35 4.77
N GLU A 334 22.03 15.25 4.17
CA GLU A 334 21.90 16.64 4.63
C GLU A 334 21.31 16.69 6.04
N MET A 335 20.23 15.94 6.30
CA MET A 335 19.59 15.88 7.62
C MET A 335 20.53 15.38 8.72
N LEU A 336 21.35 14.35 8.44
CA LEU A 336 22.37 13.86 9.37
C LEU A 336 23.47 14.91 9.62
N ALA A 337 23.96 15.58 8.57
CA ALA A 337 24.98 16.61 8.70
C ALA A 337 24.49 17.82 9.52
N GLU A 338 23.22 18.20 9.37
CA GLU A 338 22.59 19.25 10.18
C GLU A 338 22.46 18.84 11.66
N ALA A 339 22.10 17.58 11.93
CA ALA A 339 22.02 17.05 13.29
C ALA A 339 23.40 17.06 13.97
N GLU A 340 24.45 16.57 13.30
CA GLU A 340 25.82 16.58 13.81
C GLU A 340 26.38 18.00 14.01
N GLY A 341 26.05 18.95 13.12
CA GLY A 341 26.46 20.35 13.25
C GLY A 341 25.79 21.08 14.41
N SER A 342 24.55 20.70 14.75
CA SER A 342 23.79 21.32 15.85
C SER A 342 24.27 20.91 17.25
N ASP A 343 24.85 19.70 17.40
CA ASP A 343 25.43 19.24 18.66
C ASP A 343 26.76 19.94 18.99
N VAL A 344 27.44 20.53 18.01
CA VAL A 344 28.70 21.26 18.22
C VAL A 344 28.47 22.70 18.71
N GLU A 345 27.35 23.34 18.35
CA GLU A 345 27.03 24.70 18.83
C GLU A 345 26.46 24.74 20.27
N ALA A 346 26.10 23.61 20.86
CA ALA A 346 25.64 23.54 22.26
C ALA A 346 26.80 23.46 23.29
N GLY A 347 28.05 23.38 22.84
CA GLY A 347 29.23 23.10 23.68
C GLY A 347 30.13 24.29 24.05
N ASP A 348 29.90 25.50 23.54
CA ASP A 348 30.84 26.63 23.74
C ASP A 348 30.14 27.89 24.28
N GLY A 349 29.52 27.74 25.45
CA GLY A 349 28.77 28.79 26.14
C GLY A 349 29.05 28.84 27.63
N ASP A 350 30.30 28.66 28.06
CA ASP A 350 30.72 28.88 29.45
C ASP A 350 31.97 29.79 29.50
N GLU A 351 31.84 30.99 28.92
CA GLU A 351 32.69 32.14 29.26
C GLU A 351 31.97 33.00 30.29
N PHE A 352 31.74 32.43 31.49
CA PHE A 352 31.47 33.24 32.68
C PHE A 352 32.83 33.69 33.24
N GLY A 353 33.27 34.85 32.78
CA GLY A 353 34.53 35.47 33.18
C GLY A 353 34.69 35.55 34.70
N ASP A 354 35.88 35.19 35.16
CA ASP A 354 36.39 35.37 36.52
C ASP A 354 36.07 36.77 37.05
N PHE A 355 35.10 36.86 37.94
CA PHE A 355 34.89 38.03 38.78
C PHE A 355 35.73 37.85 40.05
N GLU A 356 36.98 38.30 40.00
CA GLU A 356 37.82 38.48 41.20
C GLU A 356 37.15 39.51 42.13
N PRO A 357 36.85 39.17 43.40
CA PRO A 357 36.35 40.13 44.37
C PRO A 357 37.49 40.53 45.30
N ASP A 358 38.19 41.61 44.98
CA ASP A 358 39.04 42.30 45.97
C ASP A 358 38.94 43.82 45.78
N ASP A 359 39.02 44.51 46.93
CA ASP A 359 39.06 45.97 47.12
C ASP A 359 37.73 46.75 47.19
N ILE A 360 36.88 46.40 48.16
CA ILE A 360 36.18 47.42 48.96
C ILE A 360 36.75 47.39 50.39
N ASP A 361 37.82 48.17 50.56
CA ASP A 361 38.26 48.71 51.84
C ASP A 361 37.67 50.13 51.97
N GLY A 362 37.08 50.43 53.11
CA GLY A 362 36.36 51.68 53.35
C GLY A 362 35.56 51.64 54.64
N GLY A 363 36.28 51.72 55.77
CA GLY A 363 35.70 51.98 57.09
C GLY A 363 35.19 53.42 57.27
N ASP A 364 34.56 53.60 58.43
CA ASP A 364 34.13 54.84 59.12
C ASP A 364 32.94 55.63 58.54
N ASP A 365 31.73 55.34 59.03
CA ASP A 365 31.02 56.10 60.10
C ASP A 365 29.64 55.48 60.44
#